data_AF-A0A4P2R342-F1
#
_entry.id   AF-A0A4P2R342-F1
#
_cell.length_a   1.000
_cell.length_b   1.000
_cell.length_c   1.000
_cell.angle_alpha   90.00
_cell.angle_beta   90.00
_cell.angle_gamma   90.00
#
_symmetry.space_group_name_H-M   'P 1'
#
loop_
_entity.id
_entity.type
_entity.pdbx_description
1 polymer ?
#
loop_
_entity_poly.entity_id
_entity_poly.type
_entity_poly.pdbx_seq_one_letter_code
_entity_poly.pdbx_strand_id
1 'polypeptide(L)' 'MNRQISKLPVRPPWVEYPGNDPWWGGWRQGESEEWLRTVFLPFWQRLGPEERDSYLTRWPPPDENWRSYLTENWT' A
#
# COMPACT_ATOMS: atom_id res chain seq x y z
N MET A 1 4.01 -12.76 -29.38
CA MET A 1 4.13 -13.24 -27.98
C MET A 1 3.85 -12.08 -27.05
N ASN A 2 2.63 -11.96 -26.55
CA ASN A 2 2.29 -10.97 -25.53
C ASN A 2 2.80 -11.49 -24.20
N ARG A 3 3.91 -10.92 -23.71
CA ARG A 3 4.39 -11.16 -22.35
C ARG A 3 3.28 -10.67 -21.42
N GLN A 4 2.45 -11.59 -20.94
CA GLN A 4 1.60 -11.33 -19.77
C GLN A 4 2.57 -10.99 -18.65
N ILE A 5 2.81 -9.69 -18.46
CA ILE A 5 3.42 -9.22 -17.22
C ILE A 5 2.40 -9.65 -16.18
N SER A 6 2.67 -10.75 -15.49
CA SER A 6 2.03 -11.07 -14.23
C SER A 6 2.23 -9.83 -13.38
N LYS A 7 1.22 -8.93 -13.37
CA LYS A 7 1.21 -7.73 -12.53
C LYS A 7 1.09 -8.25 -11.11
N LEU A 8 2.22 -8.66 -10.53
CA LEU A 8 2.28 -8.96 -9.12
C LEU A 8 1.77 -7.71 -8.39
N PRO A 9 0.84 -7.86 -7.44
CA PRO A 9 0.32 -6.71 -6.71
C PRO A 9 1.49 -5.96 -6.08
N VAL A 10 1.46 -4.62 -6.17
CA VAL A 10 2.45 -3.77 -5.46
C VAL A 10 2.41 -4.16 -3.99
N ARG A 11 3.58 -4.39 -3.37
CA ARG A 11 3.64 -4.78 -1.97
C ARG A 11 3.15 -3.62 -1.08
N PRO A 12 2.45 -3.91 0.03
CA PRO A 12 1.95 -2.85 0.88
C PRO A 12 3.08 -2.20 1.69
N PRO A 13 2.84 -1.00 2.24
CA PRO A 13 3.85 -0.25 3.00
C PRO A 13 4.50 -1.05 4.13
N TRP A 14 3.72 -1.81 4.92
CA TRP A 14 4.22 -2.62 6.03
C TRP A 14 5.04 -3.84 5.62
N VAL A 15 5.07 -4.18 4.32
CA VAL A 15 5.92 -5.24 3.76
C VAL A 15 7.17 -4.65 3.12
N GLU A 16 7.04 -3.56 2.37
CA GLU A 16 8.19 -2.93 1.72
C GLU A 16 9.08 -2.21 2.75
N TYR A 17 8.47 -1.64 3.80
CA TYR A 17 9.14 -0.89 4.86
C TYR A 17 8.61 -1.33 6.24
N PRO A 18 8.99 -2.53 6.70
CA PRO A 18 8.46 -3.13 7.91
C PRO A 18 8.86 -2.37 9.18
N GLY A 19 8.06 -2.51 10.24
CA GLY A 19 8.33 -1.94 11.57
C GLY A 19 8.02 -0.45 11.69
N ASN A 20 7.46 0.17 10.65
CA ASN A 20 7.05 1.56 10.65
C ASN A 20 5.55 1.71 10.95
N ASP A 21 5.21 2.76 11.70
CA ASP A 21 3.83 3.19 11.91
C ASP A 21 3.44 4.21 10.82
N PRO A 22 2.23 4.12 10.24
CA PRO A 22 1.81 5.01 9.14
C PRO A 22 1.77 6.49 9.54
N TRP A 23 1.58 6.78 10.83
CA TRP A 23 1.52 8.15 11.36
C TRP A 23 2.90 8.70 11.69
N TRP A 24 3.90 7.85 11.88
CA TRP A 24 5.26 8.28 12.18
C TRP A 24 5.83 9.12 11.04
N GLY A 25 6.29 10.34 11.38
CA GLY A 25 6.80 11.28 10.40
C GLY A 25 8.04 10.77 9.66
N GLY A 26 8.90 9.97 10.31
CA GLY A 26 10.12 9.44 9.70
C GLY A 26 9.86 8.47 8.55
N TRP A 27 8.78 7.68 8.63
CA TRP A 27 8.31 6.82 7.55
C TRP A 27 7.89 7.64 6.32
N ARG A 28 7.33 8.83 6.52
CA ARG A 28 6.90 9.72 5.44
C ARG A 28 7.99 10.73 5.05
N GLN A 29 9.27 10.34 5.10
CA GLN A 29 10.36 11.18 4.62
C GLN A 29 11.31 10.41 3.70
N GLY A 30 11.83 11.11 2.69
CA GLY A 30 12.82 10.53 1.76
C GLY A 30 12.22 9.45 0.86
N GLU A 31 12.97 8.36 0.68
CA GLU A 31 12.67 7.30 -0.29
C GLU A 31 11.31 6.62 -0.04
N SER A 32 10.95 6.39 1.21
CA SER A 32 9.67 5.76 1.57
C SER A 32 8.47 6.64 1.23
N GLU A 33 8.59 7.96 1.37
CA GLU A 33 7.55 8.91 0.99
C GLU A 33 7.41 8.98 -0.54
N GLU A 34 8.53 9.01 -1.25
CA GLU A 34 8.56 9.01 -2.71
C GLU A 34 7.92 7.73 -3.25
N TRP A 35 8.32 6.56 -2.76
CA TRP A 35 7.73 5.28 -3.13
C TRP A 35 6.23 5.22 -2.83
N LEU A 36 5.81 5.68 -1.65
CA LEU A 36 4.40 5.73 -1.26
C LEU A 36 3.61 6.54 -2.29
N ARG A 37 4.09 7.73 -2.65
CA ARG A 37 3.39 8.65 -3.56
C ARG A 37 3.43 8.24 -5.03
N THR A 38 4.53 7.66 -5.49
CA THR A 38 4.76 7.41 -6.93
C THR A 38 4.44 5.97 -7.33
N VAL A 39 4.45 5.03 -6.39
CA VAL A 39 4.26 3.60 -6.66
C VAL A 39 3.00 3.08 -5.98
N PHE A 40 2.90 3.20 -4.65
CA PHE A 40 1.83 2.55 -3.90
C PHE A 40 0.48 3.24 -4.04
N LEU A 41 0.41 4.56 -3.79
CA LEU A 41 -0.86 5.31 -3.85
C LEU A 41 -1.53 5.25 -5.24
N PRO A 42 -0.82 5.40 -6.37
CA PRO A 42 -1.42 5.26 -7.70
C PRO A 42 -1.95 3.85 -7.98
N PHE A 43 -1.34 2.82 -7.37
CA PHE A 43 -1.87 1.46 -7.41
C PHE A 43 -3.13 1.33 -6.56
N TRP A 44 -3.08 1.77 -5.30
CA TRP A 44 -4.19 1.70 -4.34
C TRP A 44 -5.45 2.41 -4.84
N GLN A 45 -5.30 3.62 -5.38
CA GLN A 45 -6.40 4.44 -5.88
C GLN A 45 -7.08 3.83 -7.11
N ARG A 46 -6.39 2.98 -7.88
CA ARG A 46 -6.98 2.27 -9.03
C ARG A 46 -7.84 1.08 -8.63
N LEU A 47 -7.66 0.55 -7.42
CA LEU A 47 -8.44 -0.59 -6.94
C LEU A 47 -9.84 -0.14 -6.55
N GLY A 48 -10.85 -0.89 -6.99
CA GLY A 48 -12.21 -0.77 -6.48
C GLY A 48 -12.36 -1.32 -5.04
N PRO A 49 -13.52 -1.14 -4.40
CA PRO A 49 -13.74 -1.57 -3.01
C PRO A 49 -13.48 -3.07 -2.79
N GLU A 50 -13.97 -3.93 -3.69
CA GLU A 50 -13.79 -5.39 -3.61
C GLU A 50 -12.33 -5.82 -3.84
N GLU A 51 -11.62 -5.09 -4.70
CA GLU A 51 -10.20 -5.33 -4.96
C GLU A 51 -9.32 -4.88 -3.78
N ARG A 52 -9.68 -3.77 -3.12
CA ARG A 52 -9.02 -3.31 -1.90
C ARG A 52 -9.23 -4.31 -0.77
N ASP A 53 -10.43 -4.86 -0.61
CA ASP A 53 -10.71 -5.90 0.39
C ASP A 53 -9.94 -7.20 0.11
N SER A 54 -9.93 -7.65 -1.14
CA SER A 54 -9.13 -8.80 -1.59
C SER A 54 -7.63 -8.58 -1.36
N TYR A 55 -7.15 -7.35 -1.58
CA TYR A 55 -5.77 -6.96 -1.36
C TYR A 55 -5.40 -7.02 0.13
N LEU A 56 -6.23 -6.47 1.01
CA LEU A 56 -6.04 -6.51 2.46
C LEU A 56 -6.20 -7.92 3.05
N THR A 57 -7.01 -8.77 2.41
CA THR A 57 -7.11 -10.19 2.78
C THR A 57 -5.85 -10.97 2.41
N ARG A 58 -5.27 -10.66 1.25
CA ARG A 58 -4.01 -11.27 0.80
C ARG A 58 -2.81 -10.77 1.60
N TRP A 59 -2.82 -9.50 1.97
CA TRP A 59 -1.78 -8.85 2.74
C TRP A 59 -2.40 -8.22 3.98
N PRO A 60 -2.59 -8.98 5.07
CA PRO A 60 -3.15 -8.41 6.28
C PRO A 60 -2.22 -7.32 6.83
N PRO A 61 -2.77 -6.16 7.23
CA PRO A 61 -1.98 -5.16 7.94
C PRO A 61 -1.56 -5.70 9.31
N PRO A 62 -0.40 -5.28 9.83
CA PRO A 62 0.09 -5.74 11.14
C PRO A 62 -0.76 -5.21 12.30
N ASP A 63 -1.46 -4.09 12.09
CA ASP A 63 -2.29 -3.39 13.07
C ASP A 63 -3.39 -2.58 12.38
N GLU A 64 -4.33 -2.07 13.17
CA GLU A 64 -5.46 -1.28 12.68
C GLU A 64 -5.03 0.09 12.12
N ASN A 65 -3.90 0.65 12.57
CA ASN A 65 -3.43 1.96 12.11
C ASN A 65 -3.18 1.94 10.61
N TRP A 66 -2.58 0.87 10.08
CA TRP A 66 -2.35 0.72 8.64
C TRP A 66 -3.64 0.59 7.84
N ARG A 67 -4.64 -0.12 8.38
CA ARG A 67 -5.96 -0.25 7.73
C ARG A 67 -6.63 1.12 7.65
N SER A 68 -6.78 1.78 8.79
CA SER A 68 -7.35 3.13 8.91
C SER A 68 -6.62 4.15 8.03
N TYR A 69 -5.28 4.13 8.05
CA TYR A 69 -4.48 5.03 7.24
C TYR A 69 -4.85 4.95 5.75
N LEU A 70 -4.98 3.74 5.20
CA LEU A 70 -5.31 3.53 3.79
C LEU A 70 -6.78 3.78 3.45
N THR A 71 -7.70 3.42 4.33
CA THR A 71 -9.15 3.51 4.06
C THR A 71 -9.76 4.86 4.39
N GLU A 72 -9.11 5.67 5.22
CA GLU A 72 -9.64 6.98 5.64
C GLU A 72 -8.93 8.15 4.95
N ASN A 73 -7.62 8.04 4.67
CA ASN A 73 -6.85 9.17 4.13
C ASN A 73 -6.67 9.14 2.60
N TRP A 74 -6.88 8.00 1.95
CA TRP A 74 -6.48 7.79 0.55
C TRP A 74 -7.55 7.10 -0.30
N THR A 75 -8.82 7.48 -0.10
CA THR A 75 -9.99 6.82 -0.73
C THR A 75 -10.11 7.13 -2.22
#